data_AF-A0A3R9M6X3-F1
#
_entry.id   AF-A0A3R9M6X3-F1
#
_cell.length_a   1.000
_cell.length_b   1.000
_cell.length_c   1.000
_cell.angle_alpha   90.00
_cell.angle_beta   90.00
_cell.angle_gamma   90.00
#
_symmetry.space_group_name_H-M   'P 1'
#
loop_
_entity.id
_entity.type
_entity.pdbx_description
1 polymer ?
#
loop_
_entity_poly.entity_id
_entity_poly.type
_entity_poly.pdbx_seq_one_letter_code
_entity_poly.pdbx_strand_id
1 'polypeptide(L)'
;MDFVSTIIFIIYYILRLLTADYKLGKGKLSFFLYPFTFLALADLLCILSSLFLLNNSLRLFKILRMLRILRVFKFIRYSKNVQILTNVLKKQKDSLMIVGLLALGYIFISALIIFNVKPSTFSNFFDALYWATISLTTVGYGDIYAVSTTGKMITMISSFLGIAIVALPADIITAGYMKEIKEL
;
A
#
# COMPACT_ATOMS: atom_id res chain seq x y z
N MET A 1 26.21 10.96 17.12
CA MET A 1 25.14 9.98 16.83
C MET A 1 25.06 9.65 15.34
N ASP A 2 24.91 10.63 14.44
CA ASP A 2 24.76 10.36 12.99
C ASP A 2 25.99 9.67 12.34
N PHE A 3 27.21 10.09 12.69
CA PHE A 3 28.45 9.49 12.15
C PHE A 3 28.63 8.00 12.54
N VAL A 4 28.47 7.69 13.83
CA VAL A 4 28.53 6.31 14.34
C VAL A 4 27.47 5.43 13.67
N SER A 5 26.23 5.94 13.51
CA SER A 5 25.18 5.22 12.79
C SER A 5 25.55 4.95 11.34
N THR A 6 26.22 5.90 10.68
CA THR A 6 26.64 5.79 9.27
C THR A 6 27.69 4.69 9.11
N ILE A 7 28.69 4.65 9.97
CA ILE A 7 29.73 3.61 9.97
C ILE A 7 29.09 2.23 10.17
N ILE A 8 28.19 2.10 11.15
CA ILE A 8 27.47 0.85 11.40
C ILE A 8 26.65 0.42 10.16
N PHE A 9 25.98 1.36 9.48
CA PHE A 9 25.22 1.05 8.27
C PHE A 9 26.11 0.65 7.09
N ILE A 10 27.27 1.28 6.93
CA ILE A 10 28.26 0.92 5.89
C ILE A 10 28.78 -0.50 6.15
N ILE A 11 29.19 -0.80 7.38
CA ILE A 11 29.65 -2.14 7.76
C ILE A 11 28.54 -3.17 7.54
N TYR A 12 27.31 -2.87 7.95
CA TYR A 12 26.15 -3.75 7.74
C TYR A 12 25.87 -3.99 6.26
N TYR A 13 25.99 -2.96 5.40
CA TYR A 13 25.81 -3.10 3.96
C TYR A 13 26.89 -3.98 3.32
N ILE A 14 28.15 -3.78 3.72
CA ILE A 14 29.30 -4.59 3.24
C ILE A 14 29.14 -6.05 3.64
N LEU A 15 28.83 -6.34 4.91
CA LEU A 15 28.59 -7.70 5.38
C LEU A 15 27.44 -8.38 4.62
N ARG A 16 26.44 -7.59 4.21
CA ARG A 16 25.28 -8.08 3.47
C ARG A 16 25.54 -8.34 2.00
N LEU A 17 26.42 -7.53 1.40
CA LEU A 17 26.93 -7.73 0.05
C LEU A 17 27.78 -9.01 -0.01
N LEU A 18 28.61 -9.26 1.02
CA LEU A 18 29.41 -10.48 1.14
C LEU A 18 28.56 -11.74 1.38
N THR A 19 27.43 -11.61 2.08
CA THR A 19 26.48 -12.72 2.33
C THR A 19 25.37 -12.81 1.27
N ALA A 20 25.41 -11.99 0.22
CA ALA A 20 24.38 -11.96 -0.83
C ALA A 20 24.30 -13.28 -1.61
N ASP A 21 25.43 -13.99 -1.74
CA ASP A 21 25.52 -15.27 -2.42
C ASP A 21 24.61 -16.33 -1.78
N TYR A 22 24.49 -16.32 -0.45
CA TYR A 22 23.59 -17.24 0.29
C TYR A 22 22.11 -16.91 0.12
N LYS A 23 21.76 -15.67 -0.22
CA LYS A 23 20.36 -15.21 -0.26
C LYS A 23 19.74 -15.27 -1.65
N LEU A 24 20.53 -15.08 -2.70
CA LEU A 24 20.08 -15.10 -4.09
C LEU A 24 20.43 -16.40 -4.82
N GLY A 25 21.36 -17.21 -4.29
CA GLY A 25 21.66 -18.54 -4.81
C GLY A 25 22.27 -18.58 -6.22
N LYS A 26 22.73 -17.44 -6.76
CA LYS A 26 23.23 -17.30 -8.14
C LYS A 26 24.76 -17.13 -8.25
N GLY A 27 25.51 -17.53 -7.22
CA GLY A 27 26.98 -17.38 -7.18
C GLY A 27 27.43 -15.93 -7.38
N LYS A 28 28.59 -15.71 -8.03
CA LYS A 28 29.22 -14.37 -8.22
C LYS A 28 28.33 -13.31 -8.90
N LEU A 29 27.30 -13.71 -9.66
CA LEU A 29 26.33 -12.78 -10.25
C LEU A 29 25.41 -12.14 -9.20
N SER A 30 25.23 -12.79 -8.04
CA SER A 30 24.49 -12.25 -6.91
C SER A 30 25.13 -10.97 -6.38
N PHE A 31 26.46 -10.86 -6.43
CA PHE A 31 27.19 -9.66 -6.00
C PHE A 31 26.86 -8.42 -6.85
N PHE A 32 26.68 -8.59 -8.15
CA PHE A 32 26.32 -7.49 -9.07
C PHE A 32 24.81 -7.22 -9.13
N LEU A 33 23.98 -8.24 -8.93
CA LEU A 33 22.52 -8.10 -8.92
C LEU A 33 21.99 -7.56 -7.58
N TYR A 34 22.73 -7.78 -6.47
CA TYR A 34 22.30 -7.36 -5.14
C TYR A 34 22.09 -5.83 -5.02
N PRO A 35 23.00 -4.94 -5.46
CA PRO A 35 22.82 -3.49 -5.40
C PRO A 35 21.55 -2.95 -6.08
N PHE A 36 21.06 -3.67 -7.10
CA PHE A 36 19.85 -3.29 -7.85
C PHE A 36 18.56 -3.85 -7.25
N THR A 37 18.64 -4.68 -6.20
CA THR A 37 17.42 -5.05 -5.47
C THR A 37 16.89 -3.84 -4.70
N PHE A 38 15.55 -3.71 -4.67
CA PHE A 38 14.86 -2.59 -4.00
C PHE A 38 15.36 -2.30 -2.58
N LEU A 39 15.80 -3.34 -1.85
CA LEU A 39 16.37 -3.15 -0.52
C LEU A 39 17.79 -2.60 -0.48
N ALA A 40 18.66 -3.09 -1.37
CA ALA A 40 20.01 -2.58 -1.44
C ALA A 40 20.01 -1.14 -1.94
N LEU A 41 19.09 -0.80 -2.85
CA LEU A 41 18.85 0.58 -3.28
C LEU A 41 18.43 1.47 -2.11
N ALA A 42 17.49 1.03 -1.27
CA ALA A 42 17.08 1.77 -0.08
C ALA A 42 18.21 1.93 0.95
N ASP A 43 19.02 0.88 1.17
CA ASP A 43 20.20 0.91 2.04
C ASP A 43 21.27 1.87 1.49
N LEU A 44 21.53 1.83 0.18
CA LEU A 44 22.49 2.70 -0.51
C LEU A 44 22.05 4.15 -0.48
N LEU A 45 20.77 4.45 -0.73
CA LEU A 45 20.20 5.80 -0.59
C LEU A 45 20.33 6.32 0.85
N CYS A 46 20.22 5.44 1.84
CA CYS A 46 20.37 5.80 3.24
C CYS A 46 21.82 6.15 3.60
N ILE A 47 22.79 5.38 3.10
CA ILE A 47 24.23 5.65 3.24
C ILE A 47 24.58 6.96 2.53
N LEU A 48 24.08 7.14 1.30
CA LEU A 48 24.31 8.33 0.48
C LEU A 48 23.81 9.59 1.19
N SER A 49 22.56 9.57 1.68
CA SER A 49 21.99 10.66 2.49
C SER A 49 22.91 11.01 3.68
N SER A 50 23.41 10.00 4.39
CA SER A 50 24.24 10.16 5.59
C SER A 50 25.64 10.73 5.29
N LEU A 51 26.25 10.37 4.16
CA LEU A 51 27.56 10.88 3.75
C LEU A 51 27.49 12.34 3.28
N PHE A 52 26.42 12.74 2.59
CA PHE A 52 26.24 14.12 2.12
C PHE A 52 25.93 15.12 3.24
N LEU A 53 25.43 14.66 4.40
CA LEU A 53 25.22 15.50 5.58
C LEU A 53 26.51 16.03 6.21
N LEU A 54 27.68 15.42 5.91
CA LEU A 54 28.97 15.96 6.35
C LEU A 54 29.35 17.25 5.62
N ASN A 55 28.77 17.52 4.45
CA ASN A 55 29.13 18.66 3.61
C ASN A 55 27.98 19.68 3.58
N ASN A 56 28.06 20.70 4.44
CA ASN A 56 26.96 21.60 4.81
C ASN A 56 26.58 22.64 3.73
N SER A 57 26.96 22.43 2.47
CA SER A 57 27.10 23.50 1.47
C SER A 57 25.92 23.67 0.50
N LEU A 58 25.08 22.66 0.23
CA LEU A 58 24.08 22.76 -0.86
C LEU A 58 22.62 22.56 -0.42
N ARG A 59 21.76 23.50 -0.87
CA ARG A 59 20.32 23.60 -0.59
C ARG A 59 19.48 22.42 -1.12
N LEU A 60 19.97 21.71 -2.15
CA LEU A 60 19.38 20.47 -2.68
C LEU A 60 19.42 19.29 -1.68
N PHE A 61 20.29 19.34 -0.67
CA PHE A 61 20.43 18.26 0.32
C PHE A 61 19.33 18.23 1.39
N LYS A 62 18.43 19.23 1.43
CA LYS A 62 17.31 19.24 2.38
C LYS A 62 16.31 18.11 2.11
N ILE A 63 16.14 17.71 0.85
CA ILE A 63 15.30 16.57 0.46
C ILE A 63 15.96 15.25 0.88
N LEU A 64 17.30 15.15 0.83
CA LEU A 64 18.03 13.96 1.32
C LEU A 64 17.81 13.72 2.82
N ARG A 65 17.51 14.76 3.61
CA ARG A 65 17.16 14.61 5.04
C ARG A 65 15.88 13.80 5.24
N MET A 66 14.92 13.87 4.31
CA MET A 66 13.69 13.05 4.37
C MET A 66 13.95 11.57 4.05
N LEU A 67 15.02 11.24 3.33
CA LEU A 67 15.40 9.84 3.07
C LEU A 67 15.76 9.06 4.36
N ARG A 68 15.98 9.75 5.50
CA ARG A 68 16.11 9.08 6.80
C ARG A 68 14.85 8.30 7.19
N ILE A 69 13.67 8.68 6.70
CA ILE A 69 12.40 7.95 6.90
C ILE A 69 12.45 6.56 6.24
N LEU A 70 13.26 6.37 5.19
CA LEU A 70 13.45 5.06 4.57
C LEU A 70 14.04 4.01 5.53
N ARG A 71 14.69 4.45 6.62
CA ARG A 71 15.16 3.56 7.70
C ARG A 71 14.00 2.85 8.41
N VAL A 72 12.82 3.47 8.50
CA VAL A 72 11.65 2.86 9.15
C VAL A 72 11.15 1.66 8.34
N PHE A 73 11.12 1.78 7.01
CA PHE A 73 10.77 0.67 6.11
C PHE A 73 11.72 -0.53 6.26
N LYS A 74 12.97 -0.30 6.65
CA LYS A 74 13.94 -1.36 6.94
C LYS A 74 13.54 -2.16 8.20
N PHE A 75 13.15 -1.48 9.30
CA PHE A 75 12.68 -2.15 10.52
C PHE A 75 11.37 -2.90 10.32
N ILE A 76 10.45 -2.34 9.54
CA ILE A 76 9.18 -2.97 9.15
C ILE A 76 9.44 -4.36 8.52
N ARG A 77 10.49 -4.54 7.72
CA ARG A 77 10.77 -5.81 7.03
C ARG A 77 11.36 -6.92 7.92
N TYR A 78 12.05 -6.60 9.01
CA TYR A 78 12.58 -7.64 9.92
C TYR A 78 11.56 -8.07 10.97
N SER A 79 10.44 -7.36 11.07
CA SER A 79 9.37 -7.77 11.96
C SER A 79 8.73 -9.06 11.43
N LYS A 80 8.79 -10.12 12.26
CA LYS A 80 8.11 -11.40 12.00
C LYS A 80 6.63 -11.17 11.64
N ASN A 81 5.97 -10.22 12.31
CA ASN A 81 4.56 -9.89 12.09
C ASN A 81 4.29 -9.31 10.69
N VAL A 82 5.20 -8.49 10.17
CA VAL A 82 5.07 -7.91 8.82
C VAL A 82 5.33 -8.97 7.75
N GLN A 83 6.25 -9.90 8.03
CA GLN A 83 6.52 -11.01 7.13
C GLN A 83 5.31 -11.96 7.06
N ILE A 84 4.67 -12.27 8.19
CA ILE A 84 3.39 -12.99 8.26
C ILE A 84 2.33 -12.26 7.45
N LEU A 85 2.12 -10.96 7.68
CA LEU A 85 1.14 -10.16 6.92
C LEU A 85 1.42 -10.17 5.41
N THR A 86 2.68 -10.03 5.02
CA THR A 86 3.08 -10.06 3.60
C THR A 86 2.83 -11.43 2.96
N ASN A 87 3.08 -12.51 3.70
CA ASN A 87 2.79 -13.87 3.24
C ASN A 87 1.28 -14.09 3.08
N VAL A 88 0.49 -13.61 4.04
CA VAL A 88 -0.98 -13.67 3.98
C VAL A 88 -1.51 -12.94 2.75
N LEU A 89 -1.05 -11.70 2.51
CA LEU A 89 -1.46 -10.93 1.32
C LEU A 89 -1.07 -11.62 0.01
N LYS A 90 0.09 -12.29 -0.04
CA LYS A 90 0.51 -13.07 -1.21
C LYS A 90 -0.32 -14.33 -1.40
N LYS A 91 -0.58 -15.08 -0.33
CA LYS A 91 -1.39 -16.31 -0.35
C LYS A 91 -2.85 -16.02 -0.69
N GLN A 92 -3.39 -14.89 -0.23
CA GLN A 92 -4.78 -14.47 -0.43
C GLN A 92 -4.96 -13.50 -1.61
N LYS A 93 -3.94 -13.34 -2.47
CA LYS A 93 -3.96 -12.36 -3.57
C LYS A 93 -5.16 -12.56 -4.48
N ASP A 94 -5.47 -13.79 -4.85
CA ASP A 94 -6.56 -14.09 -5.78
C ASP A 94 -7.92 -13.77 -5.16
N SER A 95 -8.13 -14.12 -3.88
CA SER A 95 -9.33 -13.76 -3.12
C SER A 95 -9.51 -12.24 -3.01
N LEU A 96 -8.44 -11.51 -2.68
CA LEU A 96 -8.46 -10.05 -2.59
C LEU A 96 -8.70 -9.39 -3.95
N MET A 97 -8.18 -9.97 -5.04
CA MET A 97 -8.41 -9.49 -6.39
C MET A 97 -9.88 -9.64 -6.81
N ILE A 98 -10.53 -10.75 -6.46
CA ILE A 98 -11.97 -10.95 -6.68
C ILE A 98 -12.79 -9.92 -5.92
N VAL A 99 -12.47 -9.67 -4.65
CA VAL A 99 -13.15 -8.63 -3.84
C VAL A 99 -12.95 -7.24 -4.44
N GLY A 100 -11.74 -6.92 -4.90
CA GLY A 100 -11.47 -5.67 -5.60
C GLY A 100 -12.28 -5.52 -6.89
N LEU A 101 -12.44 -6.60 -7.66
CA LEU A 101 -13.27 -6.61 -8.85
C LEU A 101 -14.76 -6.43 -8.51
N LEU A 102 -15.26 -7.07 -7.45
CA LEU A 102 -16.62 -6.88 -6.95
C LEU A 102 -16.87 -5.44 -6.51
N ALA A 103 -15.92 -4.83 -5.80
CA ALA A 103 -15.97 -3.43 -5.38
C ALA A 103 -16.03 -2.48 -6.59
N LEU A 104 -15.18 -2.70 -7.60
CA LEU A 104 -15.22 -1.93 -8.84
C LEU A 104 -16.55 -2.11 -9.58
N GLY A 105 -17.02 -3.35 -9.72
CA GLY A 105 -18.32 -3.65 -10.33
C GLY A 105 -19.46 -2.92 -9.62
N TYR A 106 -19.48 -2.95 -8.29
CA TYR A 106 -20.45 -2.21 -7.49
C TYR A 106 -20.39 -0.70 -7.74
N ILE A 107 -19.19 -0.10 -7.76
CA ILE A 107 -19.01 1.35 -8.00
C ILE A 107 -19.58 1.72 -9.37
N PHE A 108 -19.21 0.97 -10.41
CA PHE A 108 -19.67 1.24 -11.79
C PHE A 108 -21.17 1.07 -11.94
N ILE A 109 -21.76 -0.01 -11.41
CA ILE A 109 -23.20 -0.27 -11.49
C ILE A 109 -23.97 0.79 -10.73
N SER A 110 -23.57 1.12 -9.50
CA SER A 110 -24.24 2.13 -8.67
C SER A 110 -24.18 3.52 -9.30
N ALA A 111 -23.02 3.89 -9.86
CA ALA A 111 -22.85 5.14 -10.59
C ALA A 111 -23.74 5.19 -11.85
N LEU A 112 -23.82 4.11 -12.61
CA LEU A 112 -24.64 4.05 -13.83
C LEU A 112 -26.13 4.18 -13.50
N ILE A 113 -26.60 3.46 -12.47
CA ILE A 113 -28.01 3.52 -12.03
C ILE A 113 -28.35 4.95 -11.61
N ILE A 114 -27.56 5.57 -10.72
CA ILE A 114 -27.91 6.89 -10.18
C ILE A 114 -27.83 8.00 -11.24
N PHE A 115 -26.88 7.89 -12.16
CA PHE A 115 -26.72 8.83 -13.28
C PHE A 115 -27.93 8.80 -14.23
N ASN A 116 -28.50 7.61 -14.50
CA ASN A 116 -29.68 7.47 -15.36
C ASN A 116 -30.98 7.89 -14.68
N VAL A 117 -31.08 7.77 -13.35
CA VAL A 117 -32.32 8.11 -12.62
C VAL A 117 -32.56 9.62 -12.57
N LYS A 118 -31.50 10.43 -12.39
CA LYS A 118 -31.65 11.89 -12.46
C LYS A 118 -30.32 12.60 -12.79
N PRO A 119 -30.04 12.89 -14.06
CA PRO A 119 -28.79 13.52 -14.47
C PRO A 119 -28.63 14.97 -13.97
N SER A 120 -29.70 15.63 -13.50
CA SER A 120 -29.60 17.00 -12.98
C SER A 120 -28.94 17.11 -11.60
N THR A 121 -28.74 15.99 -10.90
CA THR A 121 -28.08 15.97 -9.57
C THR A 121 -26.58 15.67 -9.67
N PHE A 122 -26.15 14.99 -10.74
CA PHE A 122 -24.75 14.64 -10.99
C PHE A 122 -24.31 15.28 -12.30
N SER A 123 -23.42 16.27 -12.23
CA SER A 123 -23.04 17.08 -13.39
C SER A 123 -22.41 16.25 -14.50
N ASN A 124 -21.69 15.20 -14.13
CA ASN A 124 -21.06 14.26 -15.05
C ASN A 124 -21.02 12.84 -14.44
N PHE A 125 -20.64 11.84 -15.24
CA PHE A 125 -20.54 10.46 -14.77
C PHE A 125 -19.42 10.25 -13.71
N PHE A 126 -18.36 11.07 -13.75
CA PHE A 126 -17.30 11.01 -12.75
C PHE A 126 -17.79 11.42 -11.35
N ASP A 127 -18.73 12.36 -11.25
CA ASP A 127 -19.37 12.74 -9.99
C ASP A 127 -20.18 11.57 -9.41
N ALA A 128 -20.83 10.78 -10.28
CA ALA A 128 -21.55 9.57 -9.87
C ALA A 128 -20.59 8.44 -9.42
N LEU A 129 -19.45 8.27 -10.09
CA LEU A 129 -18.38 7.36 -9.67
C LEU A 129 -17.77 7.79 -8.33
N TYR A 130 -17.53 9.09 -8.15
CA TYR A 130 -17.05 9.67 -6.91
C TYR A 130 -18.03 9.37 -5.77
N TRP A 131 -19.31 9.68 -5.97
CA TRP A 131 -20.38 9.39 -5.01
C TRP A 131 -20.45 7.89 -4.66
N ALA A 132 -20.42 7.00 -5.66
CA ALA A 132 -20.47 5.56 -5.44
C ALA A 132 -19.24 5.06 -4.67
N THR A 133 -18.06 5.65 -4.91
CA THR A 133 -16.81 5.31 -4.21
C THR A 133 -16.84 5.75 -2.74
N ILE A 134 -17.23 6.99 -2.45
CA ILE A 134 -17.32 7.49 -1.06
C ILE A 134 -18.45 6.80 -0.28
N SER A 135 -19.49 6.36 -0.98
CA SER A 135 -20.60 5.58 -0.39
C SER A 135 -20.17 4.14 -0.11
N LEU A 136 -19.49 3.47 -1.05
CA LEU A 136 -18.95 2.13 -0.84
C LEU A 136 -17.99 2.12 0.36
N THR A 137 -17.05 3.06 0.38
CA THR A 137 -16.03 3.16 1.43
C THR A 137 -16.55 3.70 2.75
N THR A 138 -17.86 3.98 2.87
CA THR A 138 -18.52 4.51 4.08
C THR A 138 -17.97 5.86 4.56
N VAL A 139 -17.24 6.60 3.71
CA VAL A 139 -16.71 7.93 4.04
C VAL A 139 -17.83 8.97 4.03
N GLY A 140 -18.64 8.99 2.97
CA GLY A 140 -19.87 9.78 2.89
C GLY A 140 -19.72 11.27 3.21
N TYR A 141 -18.86 12.01 2.48
CA TYR A 141 -18.64 13.45 2.72
C TYR A 141 -19.92 14.30 2.67
N GLY A 142 -20.94 13.86 1.91
CA GLY A 142 -22.25 14.52 1.85
C GLY A 142 -22.29 15.76 0.95
N ASP A 143 -21.24 16.00 0.18
CA ASP A 143 -21.11 17.05 -0.82
C ASP A 143 -21.95 16.78 -2.07
N ILE A 144 -22.06 15.52 -2.47
CA ILE A 144 -22.91 15.05 -3.58
C ILE A 144 -23.80 13.91 -3.06
N TYR A 145 -25.10 14.00 -3.31
CA TYR A 145 -26.06 12.97 -2.88
C TYR A 145 -27.34 13.00 -3.71
N ALA A 146 -28.06 11.88 -3.72
CA ALA A 146 -29.33 11.77 -4.43
C ALA A 146 -30.45 12.57 -3.74
N VAL A 147 -31.00 13.57 -4.44
CA VAL A 147 -32.08 14.42 -3.91
C VAL A 147 -33.46 13.82 -4.16
N SER A 148 -33.63 13.09 -5.27
CA SER A 148 -34.92 12.48 -5.66
C SER A 148 -35.32 11.32 -4.75
N THR A 149 -36.62 11.12 -4.55
CA THR A 149 -37.15 10.00 -3.75
C THR A 149 -36.66 8.64 -4.26
N THR A 150 -36.70 8.44 -5.58
CA THR A 150 -36.19 7.21 -6.22
C THR A 150 -34.69 7.03 -6.01
N GLY A 151 -33.91 8.11 -6.16
CA GLY A 151 -32.47 8.09 -5.93
C GLY A 151 -32.12 7.75 -4.48
N LYS A 152 -32.86 8.31 -3.50
CA LYS A 152 -32.72 7.98 -2.08
C LYS A 152 -33.00 6.50 -1.79
N MET A 153 -34.04 5.92 -2.39
CA MET A 153 -34.31 4.47 -2.25
C MET A 153 -33.15 3.62 -2.77
N ILE A 154 -32.61 3.98 -3.94
CA ILE A 154 -31.47 3.28 -4.54
C ILE A 154 -30.24 3.42 -3.64
N THR A 155 -29.96 4.62 -3.13
CA THR A 155 -28.87 4.86 -2.18
C THR A 155 -29.00 4.01 -0.92
N MET A 156 -30.22 3.86 -0.36
CA MET A 156 -30.44 3.01 0.81
C MET A 156 -30.10 1.55 0.52
N ILE A 157 -30.61 0.98 -0.58
CA ILE A 157 -30.34 -0.42 -0.98
C ILE A 157 -28.86 -0.62 -1.27
N SER A 158 -28.27 0.31 -2.02
CA SER A 158 -26.85 0.34 -2.37
C SER A 158 -25.98 0.33 -1.11
N SER A 159 -26.32 1.12 -0.09
CA SER A 159 -25.56 1.18 1.17
C SER A 159 -25.48 -0.16 1.90
N PHE A 160 -26.57 -0.94 1.94
CA PHE A 160 -26.56 -2.29 2.53
C PHE A 160 -25.60 -3.24 1.79
N LEU A 161 -25.59 -3.18 0.45
CA LEU A 161 -24.66 -3.97 -0.36
C LEU A 161 -23.21 -3.52 -0.18
N GLY A 162 -22.97 -2.21 -0.06
CA GLY A 162 -21.64 -1.65 0.14
C GLY A 162 -20.97 -2.15 1.42
N ILE A 163 -21.71 -2.19 2.53
CA ILE A 163 -21.21 -2.70 3.83
C ILE A 163 -20.74 -4.16 3.69
N ALA A 164 -21.50 -5.00 2.98
CA ALA A 164 -21.14 -6.40 2.77
C ALA A 164 -19.80 -6.52 2.01
N ILE A 165 -19.59 -5.70 0.97
CA ILE A 165 -18.36 -5.73 0.16
C ILE A 165 -17.15 -5.24 0.95
N VAL A 166 -17.28 -4.18 1.76
CA VAL A 166 -16.18 -3.61 2.55
C VAL A 166 -15.74 -4.52 3.70
N ALA A 167 -16.61 -5.40 4.19
CA ALA A 167 -16.26 -6.37 5.22
C ALA A 167 -15.33 -7.50 4.72
N LEU A 168 -15.45 -7.90 3.44
CA LEU A 168 -14.72 -9.03 2.85
C LEU A 168 -13.19 -8.95 2.93
N PRO A 169 -12.51 -7.83 2.58
CA PRO A 169 -11.05 -7.80 2.60
C PRO A 169 -10.48 -7.95 4.02
N ALA A 170 -11.16 -7.38 5.03
CA ALA A 170 -10.76 -7.52 6.43
C ALA A 170 -10.90 -8.98 6.91
N ASP A 171 -11.98 -9.66 6.53
CA ASP A 171 -12.21 -11.06 6.87
C ASP A 171 -11.18 -11.99 6.21
N ILE A 172 -10.92 -11.84 4.91
CA ILE A 172 -9.92 -12.62 4.17
C ILE A 172 -8.52 -12.49 4.79
N ILE A 173 -8.12 -11.26 5.15
CA ILE A 173 -6.83 -11.01 5.79
C ILE A 173 -6.78 -11.67 7.17
N THR A 174 -7.85 -11.56 7.96
CA THR A 174 -7.93 -12.15 9.31
C THR A 174 -7.87 -13.67 9.27
N ALA A 175 -8.66 -14.30 8.40
CA ALA A 175 -8.65 -15.74 8.19
C ALA A 175 -7.27 -16.24 7.71
N GLY A 176 -6.65 -15.52 6.77
CA GLY A 176 -5.29 -15.82 6.31
C GLY A 176 -4.25 -15.69 7.43
N TYR A 177 -4.36 -14.65 8.26
CA TYR A 177 -3.45 -14.43 9.39
C TYR A 177 -3.56 -15.52 10.45
N MET A 178 -4.79 -15.96 10.79
CA MET A 178 -5.02 -17.08 11.71
C MET A 178 -4.44 -18.39 11.16
N LYS A 179 -4.51 -18.61 9.84
CA LYS A 179 -3.92 -19.80 9.20
C LYS A 179 -2.39 -19.77 9.27
N GLU A 180 -1.77 -18.63 8.95
CA GLU A 180 -0.31 -18.48 8.98
C GLU A 180 0.25 -18.63 10.41
N ILE A 181 -0.46 -18.18 11.44
CA ILE A 181 -0.04 -18.37 12.85
C ILE A 181 -0.09 -19.84 13.26
N LYS A 182 -1.08 -20.61 12.79
CA LYS A 182 -1.18 -22.05 13.12
C LYS A 182 -0.12 -22.90 12.43
N GLU A 183 0.45 -22.41 11.33
CA GLU A 183 1.52 -23.09 10.58
C GLU A 183 2.94 -22.78 11.12
N LEU A 184 3.07 -21.87 12.11
CA LEU A 184 4.33 -21.49 12.79
C LEU A 184 4.57 -22.32 14.05
#